data_AF-A0A968Q2R7-F1
#
_entry.id   AF-A0A968Q2R7-F1
#
_cell.length_a   1.000
_cell.length_b   1.000
_cell.length_c   1.000
_cell.angle_alpha   90.00
_cell.angle_beta   90.00
_cell.angle_gamma   90.00
#
_symmetry.space_group_name_H-M   'P 1'
#
loop_
_entity.id
_entity.type
_entity.pdbx_description
1 polymer ?
#
loop_
_entity_poly.entity_id
_entity_poly.type
_entity_poly.pdbx_seq_one_letter_code
_entity_poly.pdbx_strand_id
1 'polypeptide(L)'
;MTGLLKVLLVLCLTTFLGISSAKADGTPGKFDYYVLSLSWSPEYCASTSNPDPNQCSQRRYSLVVHGLWPQYEMAVILTRVSSHPKKFPTL
;
A
#
# COMPACT_ATOMS: atom_id res chain seq x y z
N MET A 1 -15.73 -45.06 6.34
CA MET A 1 -16.12 -43.97 5.40
C MET A 1 -16.76 -42.77 6.11
N THR A 2 -17.70 -42.97 7.03
CA THR A 2 -18.38 -41.90 7.79
C THR A 2 -17.47 -41.12 8.74
N GLY A 3 -16.45 -41.76 9.33
CA GLY A 3 -15.47 -41.09 10.20
C GLY A 3 -14.57 -40.11 9.46
N LEU A 4 -14.09 -40.48 8.27
CA LEU A 4 -13.25 -39.62 7.44
C LEU A 4 -14.00 -38.36 6.98
N LEU A 5 -15.27 -38.50 6.62
CA LEU A 5 -16.12 -37.37 6.23
C LEU A 5 -16.33 -36.38 7.40
N LYS A 6 -16.51 -36.89 8.63
CA LYS A 6 -16.63 -36.04 9.83
C LYS A 6 -15.33 -35.30 10.13
N VAL A 7 -14.18 -35.98 10.03
CA VAL A 7 -12.86 -35.34 10.23
C VAL A 7 -12.61 -34.25 9.21
N LEU A 8 -12.93 -34.51 7.93
CA LEU A 8 -12.77 -33.52 6.86
C LEU A 8 -13.69 -32.30 7.06
N LEU A 9 -14.94 -32.53 7.50
CA LEU A 9 -15.89 -31.47 7.78
C LEU A 9 -15.45 -30.59 8.96
N VAL A 10 -14.94 -31.20 10.04
CA VAL A 10 -14.39 -30.46 11.19
C VAL A 10 -13.16 -29.66 10.79
N LEU A 11 -12.25 -30.24 9.99
CA LEU A 11 -11.04 -29.55 9.52
C LEU A 11 -11.36 -28.37 8.61
N CYS A 12 -12.38 -28.48 7.76
CA CYS A 12 -12.81 -27.39 6.88
C CYS A 12 -13.53 -26.28 7.65
N LEU A 13 -14.29 -26.64 8.69
CA LEU A 13 -14.99 -25.67 9.52
C LEU A 13 -14.01 -24.86 10.38
N THR A 14 -12.94 -25.45 10.90
CA THR A 14 -11.94 -24.72 11.69
C THR A 14 -11.07 -23.79 10.86
N THR A 15 -10.81 -24.10 9.58
CA THR A 15 -10.04 -23.20 8.69
C THR A 15 -10.84 -21.97 8.26
N PHE A 16 -12.18 -22.06 8.16
CA PHE A 16 -13.02 -20.92 7.76
C PHE A 16 -13.16 -19.83 8.85
N LEU A 17 -13.03 -20.16 10.14
CA LEU A 17 -13.13 -19.19 11.24
C LEU A 17 -11.83 -18.42 11.53
N GLY A 18 -10.72 -18.77 10.86
CA GLY A 18 -9.37 -18.25 11.18
C GLY A 18 -8.96 -16.95 10.51
N ILE A 19 -9.87 -16.22 9.82
CA ILE A 19 -9.51 -14.96 9.15
C ILE A 19 -9.43 -13.84 10.20
N SER A 20 -8.27 -13.74 10.85
CA SER A 20 -7.95 -12.59 11.72
C SER A 20 -7.93 -11.32 10.87
N SER A 21 -8.90 -10.44 11.10
CA SER A 21 -8.87 -9.08 10.56
C SER A 21 -7.74 -8.32 11.25
N ALA A 22 -6.71 -7.92 10.51
CA ALA A 22 -5.69 -7.00 11.01
C ALA A 22 -6.37 -5.64 11.28
N LYS A 23 -6.72 -5.38 12.54
CA LYS A 23 -7.16 -4.06 12.96
C LYS A 23 -5.94 -3.16 13.11
N ALA A 24 -5.89 -2.09 12.32
CA ALA A 24 -4.98 -0.99 12.58
C ALA A 24 -5.45 -0.29 13.87
N ASP A 25 -4.60 -0.26 14.90
CA ASP A 25 -4.89 0.39 16.21
C ASP A 25 -4.68 1.91 16.17
N GLY A 26 -4.84 2.51 14.99
CA GLY A 26 -4.58 3.92 14.73
C GLY A 26 -5.84 4.66 14.33
N THR A 27 -6.02 5.88 14.85
CA THR A 27 -6.99 6.81 14.25
C THR A 27 -6.42 7.27 12.91
N PRO A 28 -7.15 7.13 11.79
CA PRO A 28 -6.69 7.64 10.50
C PRO A 28 -6.36 9.14 10.61
N GLY A 29 -5.23 9.54 10.00
CA GLY A 29 -4.89 10.96 9.91
C GLY A 29 -6.00 11.78 9.26
N LYS A 30 -6.05 13.09 9.55
CA LYS A 30 -6.96 14.00 8.85
C LYS A 30 -6.32 14.41 7.52
N PHE A 31 -6.95 14.06 6.41
CA PHE A 31 -6.59 14.43 5.03
C PHE A 31 -7.85 14.35 4.17
N ASP A 32 -7.82 14.94 2.98
CA ASP A 32 -9.00 15.05 2.12
C ASP A 32 -9.06 13.91 1.09
N TYR A 33 -7.91 13.48 0.56
CA TYR A 33 -7.81 12.35 -0.37
C TYR A 33 -6.42 11.69 -0.32
N TYR A 34 -6.30 10.51 -0.92
CA TYR A 34 -5.00 9.87 -1.16
C TYR A 34 -4.56 10.05 -2.60
N VAL A 35 -3.26 10.25 -2.79
CA VAL A 35 -2.59 10.09 -4.08
C VAL A 35 -1.85 8.77 -4.08
N LEU A 36 -2.22 7.88 -5.00
CA LEU A 36 -1.46 6.68 -5.31
C LEU A 36 -0.46 7.02 -6.41
N SER A 37 0.83 6.99 -6.08
CA SER A 37 1.91 7.21 -7.05
C SER A 37 2.41 5.87 -7.58
N LEU A 38 2.37 5.71 -8.90
CA LEU A 38 2.78 4.51 -9.62
C LEU A 38 3.92 4.87 -10.58
N SER A 39 4.98 4.08 -10.58
CA SER A 39 6.09 4.21 -11.51
C SER A 39 6.01 3.13 -12.58
N TRP A 40 6.36 3.48 -13.82
CA TRP A 40 6.48 2.53 -14.92
C TRP A 40 7.89 1.95 -14.96
N SER A 41 8.04 0.69 -14.54
CA SER A 41 9.35 0.03 -14.40
C SER A 41 10.12 -0.12 -15.72
N PRO A 42 9.51 -0.45 -16.88
CA PRO A 42 10.26 -0.59 -18.13
C PRO A 42 10.99 0.69 -18.53
N GLU A 43 10.34 1.85 -18.39
CA GLU A 43 10.96 3.14 -18.70
C GLU A 43 12.00 3.53 -17.64
N TYR A 44 11.70 3.36 -16.35
CA TYR A 44 12.66 3.61 -15.27
C TYR A 44 13.96 2.80 -15.45
N CYS A 45 13.85 1.50 -15.73
CA CYS A 45 15.01 0.63 -15.90
C CYS A 45 15.81 0.98 -17.17
N ALA A 46 15.18 1.56 -18.19
CA ALA A 46 15.85 1.99 -19.41
C ALA A 46 16.52 3.37 -19.29
N SER A 47 15.98 4.25 -18.45
CA SER A 47 16.42 5.65 -18.36
C SER A 47 17.44 5.93 -17.25
N THR A 48 17.59 5.03 -16.27
CA THR A 48 18.42 5.26 -15.09
C THR A 48 19.83 4.69 -15.23
N SER A 49 20.84 5.43 -14.76
CA SER A 49 22.23 4.97 -14.74
C SER A 49 22.53 4.00 -13.59
N ASN A 50 21.66 3.92 -12.58
CA ASN A 50 21.82 3.02 -11.44
C ASN A 50 20.46 2.43 -11.03
N PRO A 51 19.96 1.42 -11.78
CA PRO A 51 18.66 0.83 -11.51
C PRO A 51 18.68 -0.01 -10.24
N ASP A 52 17.57 -0.01 -9.51
CA ASP A 52 17.36 -0.96 -8.41
C ASP A 52 17.31 -2.39 -9.00
N PRO A 53 18.25 -3.27 -8.65
CA PRO A 53 18.29 -4.63 -9.19
C PRO A 53 17.04 -5.43 -8.81
N ASN A 54 16.35 -5.09 -7.72
CA ASN A 54 15.12 -5.78 -7.33
C ASN A 54 13.99 -5.54 -8.33
N GLN A 55 13.95 -4.37 -8.96
CA GLN A 55 12.94 -4.02 -9.96
C GLN A 55 13.39 -4.29 -11.41
N CYS A 56 14.69 -4.23 -11.67
CA CYS A 56 15.24 -4.23 -13.02
C CYS A 56 16.01 -5.52 -13.40
N SER A 57 16.00 -6.55 -12.56
CA SER A 57 16.64 -7.85 -12.83
C SER A 57 15.72 -8.80 -13.63
N GLN A 58 15.60 -10.08 -13.22
CA GLN A 58 14.91 -11.11 -13.99
C GLN A 58 13.40 -10.91 -14.06
N ARG A 59 12.80 -10.31 -13.02
CA ARG A 59 11.37 -9.99 -13.04
C ARG A 59 11.13 -8.68 -13.79
N ARG A 60 10.27 -8.75 -14.79
CA ARG A 60 9.80 -7.59 -15.55
C ARG A 60 8.52 -7.07 -14.92
N TYR A 61 8.64 -6.13 -13.99
CA TYR A 61 7.48 -5.41 -13.46
C TYR A 61 6.95 -4.40 -14.50
N SER A 62 5.67 -4.07 -14.38
CA SER A 62 5.01 -3.06 -15.20
C SER A 62 4.83 -1.78 -14.38
N LEU A 63 3.77 -1.70 -13.58
CA LEU A 63 3.57 -0.65 -12.59
C LEU A 63 4.10 -1.10 -11.23
N VAL A 64 4.88 -0.24 -10.57
CA VAL A 64 5.33 -0.43 -9.20
C VAL A 64 4.80 0.71 -8.34
N VAL A 65 4.26 0.35 -7.17
CA VAL A 65 3.78 1.32 -6.18
C VAL A 65 4.97 2.06 -5.61
N HIS A 66 5.01 3.38 -5.85
CA HIS A 66 6.02 4.25 -5.28
C HIS A 66 5.59 4.75 -3.89
N GLY A 67 4.28 5.00 -3.72
CA GLY A 67 3.73 5.32 -2.41
C GLY A 67 2.25 5.67 -2.45
N LEU A 68 1.64 5.64 -1.27
CA LEU A 68 0.27 6.11 -1.02
C LEU A 68 0.36 7.31 -0.08
N TRP A 69 0.05 8.51 -0.59
CA TRP A 69 0.34 9.77 0.09
C TRP A 69 -0.95 10.52 0.45
N PRO A 70 -1.20 10.81 1.74
CA PRO A 70 -2.32 11.65 2.15
C PRO A 70 -2.16 13.09 1.64
N GLN A 71 -3.22 13.67 1.06
CA GLN A 71 -3.24 15.02 0.50
C GLN A 71 -4.38 15.88 1.06
N TYR A 72 -4.22 17.19 0.91
CA TYR A 72 -5.21 18.19 1.28
C TYR A 72 -5.66 18.97 0.03
N GLU A 73 -6.94 19.36 -0.05
CA GLU A 73 -7.52 20.07 -1.21
C GLU A 73 -6.88 21.44 -1.46
N MET A 74 -6.36 22.06 -0.40
CA MET A 74 -5.78 23.40 -0.42
C MET A 74 -4.26 23.35 -0.41
N ALA A 75 -3.70 22.83 -1.50
CA ALA A 75 -2.35 23.14 -1.94
C ALA A 75 -2.44 24.25 -3.01
N VAL A 76 -2.98 25.43 -2.65
CA VAL A 76 -2.98 26.57 -3.59
C VAL A 76 -1.55 27.02 -3.79
N ILE A 77 -1.01 26.61 -4.93
CA ILE A 77 0.21 27.15 -5.52
C ILE A 77 -0.06 28.63 -5.83
N LEU A 78 0.93 29.45 -5.49
CA LEU A 78 1.03 30.92 -5.61
C LEU A 78 0.56 31.70 -4.36
N THR A 79 1.55 32.24 -3.64
CA THR A 79 1.49 33.34 -2.64
C THR A 79 1.13 33.08 -1.18
N ARG A 80 0.84 31.85 -0.73
CA ARG A 80 0.77 31.59 0.71
C ARG A 80 1.50 30.30 1.09
N VAL A 81 2.82 30.43 1.30
CA VAL A 81 3.48 29.63 2.34
C VAL A 81 2.74 29.96 3.62
N SER A 82 1.72 29.17 3.96
CA SER A 82 1.06 29.24 5.24
C SER A 82 2.14 28.94 6.28
N SER A 83 2.48 29.93 7.08
CA SER A 83 3.52 29.91 8.12
C SER A 83 3.23 28.94 9.27
N HIS A 84 2.15 28.15 9.17
CA HIS A 84 1.87 27.04 10.07
C HIS A 84 2.14 25.72 9.33
N PRO A 85 3.29 25.06 9.56
CA PRO A 85 3.42 23.67 9.18
C PRO A 85 2.35 22.90 9.95
N LYS A 86 1.28 22.46 9.26
CA LYS A 86 0.45 21.41 9.84
C LYS A 86 1.40 20.23 10.01
N LYS A 87 1.69 19.89 11.27
CA LYS A 87 2.56 18.75 11.59
C LYS A 87 2.04 17.56 10.81
N PHE A 88 2.84 17.06 9.88
CA PHE A 88 2.66 15.71 9.36
C PHE A 88 2.65 14.80 10.59
N PRO A 89 1.60 14.00 10.81
CA PRO A 89 1.64 13.02 11.87
C PRO A 89 2.80 12.07 11.54
N THR A 90 3.89 12.21 12.27
CA THR A 90 4.92 11.19 12.36
C THR A 90 4.27 9.97 12.98
N LEU A 91 4.33 8.85 12.26
CA LEU A 91 4.05 7.53 12.80
C LEU A 91 4.95 7.24 14.01
#